data_AF-A0A971ZAZ6-F1
#
_entry.id   AF-A0A971ZAZ6-F1
#
_cell.length_a   1.000
_cell.length_b   1.000
_cell.length_c   1.000
_cell.angle_alpha   90.00
_cell.angle_beta   90.00
_cell.angle_gamma   90.00
#
_symmetry.space_group_name_H-M   'P 1'
#
loop_
_entity.id
_entity.type
_entity.pdbx_description
1 polymer ?
#
loop_
_entity_poly.entity_id
_entity_poly.type
_entity_poly.pdbx_seq_one_letter_code
_entity_poly.pdbx_strand_id
1 'polypeptide(L)'
;MAGLAYIIFFLPLIACPQSPFGRFHANQGLLLLILGVAGSTILSIIPIIGWILLPVLSIFVFVLGIMGLINGLNGKAKELPLIGKFRIIK
;
A
#
# COMPACT_ATOMS: atom_id res chain seq x y z
N MET A 1 -14.36 5.58 -4.50
CA MET A 1 -14.28 4.49 -3.49
C MET A 1 -12.91 3.81 -3.46
N ALA A 2 -12.36 3.33 -4.57
CA ALA A 2 -11.11 2.55 -4.55
C ALA A 2 -9.88 3.30 -4.00
N GLY A 3 -9.78 4.63 -4.21
CA GLY A 3 -8.72 5.44 -3.58
C GLY A 3 -8.70 5.39 -2.05
N LEU A 4 -9.83 5.10 -1.40
CA LEU A 4 -9.88 4.99 0.07
C LEU A 4 -9.14 3.76 0.61
N ALA A 5 -8.79 2.80 -0.26
CA ALA A 5 -7.94 1.65 0.09
C ALA A 5 -6.59 2.06 0.69
N TYR A 6 -6.09 3.26 0.36
CA TYR A 6 -4.78 3.74 0.82
C TYR A 6 -4.85 4.45 2.18
N ILE A 7 -6.06 4.66 2.71
CA ILE A 7 -6.29 5.03 4.10
C ILE A 7 -6.59 3.75 4.90
N ILE A 8 -7.49 2.91 4.38
CA ILE A 8 -7.88 1.61 4.97
C ILE A 8 -8.06 0.59 3.86
N PHE A 9 -7.15 -0.38 3.75
CA PHE A 9 -7.08 -1.31 2.61
C PHE A 9 -8.34 -2.14 2.38
N PHE A 10 -9.06 -2.51 3.43
CA PHE A 10 -10.24 -3.36 3.34
C PHE A 10 -11.54 -2.59 3.03
N LEU A 11 -11.52 -1.25 3.02
CA LEU A 11 -12.74 -0.46 2.81
C LEU A 11 -13.42 -0.76 1.47
N PRO A 12 -12.71 -0.88 0.32
CA PRO A 12 -13.36 -1.26 -0.94
C PRO A 12 -13.94 -2.68 -0.92
N LEU A 13 -13.41 -3.59 -0.10
CA LEU A 13 -13.93 -4.95 0.01
C LEU A 13 -15.29 -5.00 0.69
N ILE A 14 -15.56 -4.06 1.60
CA ILE A 14 -16.86 -3.96 2.29
C ILE A 14 -17.83 -3.11 1.48
N ALA A 15 -17.38 -1.97 0.97
CA ALA A 15 -18.26 -1.02 0.28
C ALA A 15 -18.64 -1.46 -1.14
N CYS A 16 -17.76 -2.19 -1.82
CA CYS A 16 -18.00 -2.68 -3.19
C CYS A 16 -17.37 -4.08 -3.40
N PRO A 17 -17.86 -5.12 -2.70
CA PRO A 17 -17.25 -6.46 -2.64
C PRO A 17 -17.08 -7.16 -3.99
N GLN A 18 -17.97 -6.87 -4.94
CA GLN A 18 -17.99 -7.47 -6.28
C GLN A 18 -17.12 -6.70 -7.28
N SER A 19 -16.51 -5.56 -6.89
CA SER A 19 -15.73 -4.72 -7.81
C SER A 19 -14.30 -5.26 -7.99
N PRO A 20 -13.90 -5.69 -9.21
CA PRO A 20 -12.51 -6.07 -9.48
C PRO A 20 -11.55 -4.89 -9.26
N PHE A 21 -12.00 -3.67 -9.56
CA PHE A 21 -11.23 -2.44 -9.34
C PHE A 21 -11.03 -2.12 -7.85
N GLY A 22 -12.08 -2.25 -7.05
CA GLY A 22 -11.98 -2.11 -5.59
C GLY A 22 -11.04 -3.14 -4.99
N ARG A 23 -11.16 -4.40 -5.44
CA ARG A 23 -10.30 -5.51 -5.00
C ARG A 23 -8.84 -5.35 -5.44
N PHE A 24 -8.59 -4.76 -6.61
CA PHE A 24 -7.24 -4.39 -7.05
C PHE A 24 -6.60 -3.38 -6.10
N HIS A 25 -7.27 -2.26 -5.80
CA HIS A 25 -6.72 -1.25 -4.88
C HIS A 25 -6.65 -1.72 -3.44
N ALA A 26 -7.55 -2.62 -3.01
CA ALA A 26 -7.44 -3.30 -1.71
C ALA A 26 -6.18 -4.16 -1.62
N ASN A 27 -5.81 -4.90 -2.68
CA ASN A 27 -4.54 -5.63 -2.74
C ASN A 27 -3.34 -4.69 -2.66
N GLN A 28 -3.34 -3.58 -3.42
CA GLN A 28 -2.25 -2.60 -3.39
C GLN A 28 -2.10 -1.95 -2.01
N GLY A 29 -3.21 -1.58 -1.37
CA GLY A 29 -3.24 -1.02 -0.01
C GLY A 29 -2.73 -2.03 1.02
N LEU A 30 -3.09 -3.31 0.91
CA LEU A 30 -2.60 -4.37 1.80
C LEU A 30 -1.08 -4.57 1.65
N LEU A 31 -0.57 -4.60 0.41
CA LEU A 31 0.86 -4.72 0.16
C LEU A 31 1.64 -3.53 0.71
N LEU A 32 1.08 -2.33 0.61
CA LEU A 32 1.68 -1.12 1.18
C LEU A 32 1.72 -1.17 2.71
N LEU A 33 0.64 -1.66 3.34
CA LEU A 33 0.59 -1.88 4.79
C LEU A 33 1.66 -2.91 5.24
N ILE A 34 1.74 -4.04 4.53
CA ILE A 34 2.74 -5.08 4.82
C ILE A 34 4.16 -4.51 4.68
N LEU A 35 4.44 -3.77 3.59
CA LEU A 35 5.73 -3.12 3.39
C LEU A 35 6.08 -2.17 4.55
N GLY A 36 5.12 -1.33 4.96
CA GLY A 36 5.31 -0.38 6.05
C GLY A 36 5.57 -1.07 7.39
N VAL A 37 4.71 -2.01 7.78
CA VAL A 37 4.81 -2.71 9.08
C VAL A 37 6.01 -3.64 9.13
N ALA A 38 6.17 -4.53 8.15
CA ALA A 38 7.28 -5.48 8.13
C ALA A 38 8.62 -4.76 7.95
N GLY A 39 8.71 -3.80 7.02
CA GLY A 39 9.93 -3.03 6.79
C GLY A 39 10.36 -2.23 8.02
N SER A 40 9.44 -1.52 8.67
CA SER A 40 9.77 -0.76 9.88
C SER A 40 10.16 -1.65 11.06
N THR A 41 9.50 -2.80 11.21
CA THR A 41 9.82 -3.79 12.25
C THR A 41 11.22 -4.39 12.05
N ILE A 42 11.59 -4.73 10.81
CA ILE A 42 12.92 -5.27 10.51
C ILE A 42 14.00 -4.21 10.73
N LEU A 43 13.77 -2.97 10.25
CA LEU A 43 14.75 -1.90 10.37
C LEU A 43 14.92 -1.40 11.82
N SER A 44 13.90 -1.47 12.67
CA SER A 44 14.03 -1.03 14.07
C SER A 44 14.97 -1.93 14.90
N ILE A 45 15.10 -3.21 14.52
CA ILE A 45 15.99 -4.18 15.17
C ILE A 45 17.46 -3.92 14.83
N ILE A 46 17.75 -3.30 13.68
CA ILE A 46 19.13 -3.05 13.21
C ILE A 46 19.60 -1.68 13.74
N PRO A 47 20.54 -1.63 14.71
CA PRO A 47 20.99 -0.37 15.27
C PRO A 47 21.75 0.47 14.25
N ILE A 48 21.70 1.80 14.41
CA ILE A 48 22.36 2.81 13.58
C ILE A 48 21.86 2.81 12.12
N ILE A 49 22.20 1.79 11.33
CA ILE A 49 21.85 1.70 9.90
C ILE A 49 20.33 1.62 9.72
N GLY A 50 19.67 0.73 10.47
CA GLY A 50 18.23 0.58 10.37
C GLY A 50 17.50 1.86 10.75
N TRP A 51 17.98 2.57 11.78
CA TRP A 51 17.41 3.83 12.23
C TRP A 51 17.55 4.96 11.21
N ILE A 52 18.68 5.00 10.48
CA ILE A 52 18.89 5.94 9.37
C ILE A 52 17.96 5.61 8.19
N LEU A 53 17.70 4.32 7.93
CA LEU A 53 16.84 3.89 6.83
C LEU A 53 15.33 3.98 7.13
N LEU A 54 14.92 3.98 8.41
CA LEU A 54 13.52 4.14 8.81
C LEU A 54 12.81 5.37 8.21
N PRO A 55 13.36 6.60 8.30
CA PRO A 55 12.73 7.77 7.68
C PRO A 55 12.68 7.65 6.15
N VAL A 56 13.68 7.02 5.52
CA VAL A 56 13.70 6.78 4.07
C VAL A 56 12.57 5.83 3.67
N LEU A 57 12.39 4.72 4.40
CA LEU A 57 11.28 3.80 4.20
C LEU A 57 9.93 4.49 4.41
N SER A 58 9.81 5.32 5.44
CA SER A 58 8.57 6.06 5.73
C SER A 58 8.17 6.98 4.58
N ILE A 59 9.11 7.77 4.05
CA ILE A 59 8.88 8.64 2.88
C ILE A 59 8.52 7.80 1.65
N PHE A 60 9.23 6.70 1.41
CA PHE A 60 8.96 5.82 0.28
C PHE A 60 7.54 5.23 0.33
N VAL A 61 7.14 4.67 1.48
CA VAL A 61 5.78 4.15 1.70
C VAL A 61 4.74 5.24 1.55
N PHE A 62 4.99 6.45 2.08
CA PHE A 62 4.08 7.58 1.94
C PHE A 62 3.88 7.98 0.48
N VAL A 63 4.96 8.10 -0.30
CA VAL A 63 4.89 8.42 -1.74
C VAL A 63 4.10 7.36 -2.50
N LEU A 64 4.36 6.07 -2.25
CA LEU A 64 3.57 4.99 -2.86
C LEU A 64 2.09 5.07 -2.47
N GLY A 65 1.78 5.42 -1.22
CA GLY A 65 0.42 5.65 -0.75
C GLY A 65 -0.30 6.76 -1.51
N ILE A 66 0.37 7.91 -1.70
CA ILE A 66 -0.17 9.02 -2.50
C ILE A 66 -0.37 8.62 -3.96
N MET A 67 0.59 7.95 -4.59
CA MET A 67 0.47 7.47 -5.97
C MET A 67 -0.73 6.53 -6.12
N GLY A 68 -0.88 5.59 -5.18
CA GLY A 68 -2.00 4.67 -5.14
C GLY A 68 -3.33 5.38 -4.98
N LEU A 69 -3.42 6.31 -4.04
CA LEU A 69 -4.60 7.14 -3.79
C LEU A 69 -5.02 7.89 -5.06
N ILE A 70 -4.09 8.60 -5.70
CA ILE A 70 -4.35 9.35 -6.95
C ILE A 70 -4.84 8.41 -8.05
N ASN A 71 -4.23 7.23 -8.21
CA ASN A 71 -4.66 6.25 -9.20
C ASN A 71 -6.08 5.74 -8.91
N GLY A 72 -6.38 5.41 -7.66
CA GLY A 72 -7.69 4.91 -7.24
C GLY A 72 -8.81 5.96 -7.29
N LEU A 73 -8.49 7.24 -7.09
CA LEU A 73 -9.43 8.35 -7.28
C LEU A 73 -9.67 8.65 -8.76
N ASN A 74 -8.65 8.50 -9.61
CA ASN A 74 -8.75 8.73 -11.06
C ASN A 74 -9.25 7.52 -11.87
N GLY A 75 -9.70 6.44 -11.20
CA GLY A 75 -10.19 5.25 -11.89
C GLY A 75 -9.11 4.43 -12.61
N LYS A 76 -7.82 4.60 -12.27
CA LYS A 76 -6.69 3.95 -12.93
C LYS A 76 -6.20 2.75 -12.12
N ALA A 77 -6.31 1.53 -12.67
CA ALA A 77 -5.76 0.33 -12.09
C ALA A 77 -4.26 0.18 -12.40
N LYS A 78 -3.44 1.08 -11.83
CA LYS A 78 -1.98 1.06 -12.02
C LYS A 78 -1.29 0.50 -10.78
N GLU A 79 -0.43 -0.49 -11.00
CA GLU A 79 0.36 -1.12 -9.96
C GLU A 79 1.33 -0.14 -9.31
N LEU A 80 1.50 -0.25 -7.99
CA LEU A 80 2.55 0.48 -7.29
C LEU A 80 3.93 -0.04 -7.72
N PRO A 81 4.92 0.86 -7.89
CA PRO A 81 6.31 0.45 -8.11
C PRO A 81 6.80 -0.57 -7.08
N LEU A 82 7.62 -1.52 -7.54
CA LEU A 82 8.29 -2.58 -6.77
C LEU A 82 7.38 -3.64 -6.13
N ILE A 83 6.29 -3.25 -5.46
CA ILE A 83 5.41 -4.15 -4.70
C ILE A 83 4.13 -4.53 -5.46
N GLY A 84 3.73 -3.78 -6.47
CA GLY A 84 2.37 -3.86 -7.01
C GLY A 84 2.03 -5.10 -7.82
N LYS A 85 2.99 -5.98 -8.12
CA LYS A 85 2.78 -7.22 -8.91
C LYS A 85 2.16 -8.35 -8.10
N PHE A 86 2.26 -8.32 -6.77
CA PHE A 86 1.74 -9.37 -5.92
C PHE A 86 0.21 -9.29 -5.80
N ARG A 87 -0.43 -10.44 -5.58
CA ARG A 87 -1.88 -10.56 -5.35
C ARG A 87 -2.11 -11.52 -4.19
N ILE A 88 -2.73 -11.00 -3.13
CA ILE A 88 -3.01 -11.73 -1.89
C ILE A 88 -4.51 -12.03 -1.79
N ILE A 89 -5.35 -11.03 -2.10
CA ILE A 89 -6.81 -11.15 -2.11
C ILE A 89 -7.23 -11.62 -3.51
N LYS A 90 -7.69 -12.87 -3.61
CA LYS A 90 -8.21 -13.51 -4.83
C LYS A 90 -9.70 -13.25 -4.99
#